data_AF-A0A924U7P2-F1
#
_entry.id   AF-A0A924U7P2-F1
#
_cell.length_a   1.000
_cell.length_b   1.000
_cell.length_c   1.000
_cell.angle_alpha   90.00
_cell.angle_beta   90.00
_cell.angle_gamma   90.00
#
_symmetry.space_group_name_H-M   'P 1'
#
loop_
_entity.id
_entity.type
_entity.pdbx_description
1 polymer ?
#
loop_
_entity_poly.entity_id
_entity_poly.type
_entity_poly.pdbx_seq_one_letter_code
_entity_poly.pdbx_strand_id
1 'polypeptide(L)'
;MRYALLLTLLATPALADFPETVRDHILPGYAAFAAATQTLADSAVKDCSADAVRPAFQAAYDAWMGVEHLRFGPVEADGLGLSIAYWPDPKGSGARAQIALLKGDPAALEPQAFAQQSVAARGLTGLERLLYPKNPLSADPCALVRATATDLAATARQIDQGWTTGFAQTVLTAGEPGNTTYLTRAEARQVMFTQLVTALNFDLDQRLGRPLGDFAAPHPERAEAVASGRSLTNLHLSLLVLQAMVETLTPDAPLTRAAFDRAITLTAALNDPVLAGVADPQHRLKIEIVQQSVTALRDVVVSELGPELDVGIGFNAADGD
;
A
#
# COMPACT_ATOMS: atom_id res chain seq x y z
N MET A 1 22.65 -35.83 47.56
CA MET A 1 21.37 -35.38 46.99
C MET A 1 21.64 -34.13 46.15
N ARG A 2 21.40 -34.22 44.84
CA ARG A 2 21.62 -33.13 43.87
C ARG A 2 20.42 -32.18 43.89
N TYR A 3 20.64 -30.90 44.12
CA TYR A 3 19.63 -29.86 43.97
C TYR A 3 19.44 -29.58 42.48
N ALA A 4 18.25 -29.87 41.96
CA ALA A 4 17.84 -29.47 40.61
C ALA A 4 17.30 -28.04 40.69
N LEU A 5 18.03 -27.09 40.10
CA LEU A 5 17.58 -25.72 39.91
C LEU A 5 16.64 -25.71 38.69
N LEU A 6 15.33 -25.55 38.93
CA LEU A 6 14.37 -25.28 37.86
C LEU A 6 14.51 -23.81 37.44
N LEU A 7 15.11 -23.58 36.27
CA LEU A 7 14.98 -22.31 35.55
C LEU A 7 13.57 -22.24 34.95
N THR A 8 12.70 -21.45 35.57
CA THR A 8 11.44 -21.01 34.99
C THR A 8 11.74 -19.91 33.98
N LEU A 9 11.69 -20.24 32.69
CA LEU A 9 11.61 -19.26 31.61
C LEU A 9 10.26 -18.55 31.72
N LEU A 10 10.25 -17.38 32.36
CA LEU A 10 9.15 -16.42 32.25
C LEU A 10 9.19 -15.89 30.81
N ALA A 11 8.35 -16.44 29.94
CA ALA A 11 8.01 -15.77 28.69
C ALA A 11 7.33 -14.46 29.07
N THR A 12 8.03 -13.33 28.92
CA THR A 12 7.40 -12.02 29.00
C THR A 12 6.31 -11.98 27.94
N PRO A 13 5.06 -11.58 28.27
CA PRO A 13 4.04 -11.39 27.25
C PRO A 13 4.60 -10.43 26.21
N ALA A 14 4.51 -10.79 24.92
CA ALA A 14 4.80 -9.85 23.85
C ALA A 14 3.82 -8.69 24.01
N LEU A 15 4.33 -7.51 24.39
CA LEU A 15 3.54 -6.29 24.44
C LEU A 15 3.58 -5.69 23.04
N ALA A 16 2.42 -5.34 22.50
CA ALA A 16 2.33 -4.66 21.19
C ALA A 16 3.19 -3.39 21.21
N ASP A 17 4.11 -3.29 20.24
CA ASP A 17 5.06 -2.20 20.01
C ASP A 17 5.65 -2.39 18.59
N PHE A 18 6.60 -1.55 18.20
CA PHE A 18 7.25 -1.63 16.89
C PHE A 18 7.86 -3.02 16.56
N PRO A 19 8.43 -3.82 17.50
CA PRO A 19 8.94 -5.15 17.16
C PRO A 19 7.86 -6.12 16.68
N GLU A 20 6.70 -6.10 17.31
CA GLU A 20 5.52 -6.88 16.97
C GLU A 20 4.95 -6.39 15.63
N THR A 21 4.91 -5.08 15.41
CA THR A 21 4.56 -4.52 14.08
C THR A 21 5.51 -5.00 12.98
N VAL A 22 6.82 -5.07 13.23
CA VAL A 22 7.77 -5.65 12.26
C VAL A 22 7.46 -7.13 11.99
N ARG A 23 7.30 -7.93 13.05
CA ARG A 23 7.18 -9.39 12.94
C ARG A 23 5.83 -9.87 12.43
N ASP A 24 4.75 -9.21 12.84
CA ASP A 24 3.38 -9.71 12.69
C ASP A 24 2.59 -8.92 11.62
N HIS A 25 3.12 -7.78 11.16
CA HIS A 25 2.48 -6.96 10.12
C HIS A 25 3.39 -6.74 8.91
N ILE A 26 4.57 -6.15 9.09
CA ILE A 26 5.46 -5.75 7.97
C ILE A 26 6.02 -6.97 7.21
N LEU A 27 6.71 -7.86 7.92
CA LEU A 27 7.35 -9.03 7.32
C LEU A 27 6.35 -9.97 6.63
N PRO A 28 5.27 -10.43 7.30
CA PRO A 28 4.29 -11.30 6.64
C PRO A 28 3.55 -10.58 5.50
N GLY A 29 3.31 -9.26 5.61
CA GLY A 29 2.71 -8.47 4.55
C GLY A 29 3.54 -8.46 3.26
N TYR A 30 4.84 -8.18 3.36
CA TYR A 30 5.72 -8.19 2.19
C TYR A 30 5.93 -9.59 1.62
N ALA A 31 6.00 -10.62 2.47
CA ALA A 31 6.05 -12.00 2.02
C ALA A 31 4.77 -12.41 1.26
N ALA A 32 3.59 -12.02 1.74
CA ALA A 32 2.32 -12.26 1.07
C ALA A 32 2.23 -11.53 -0.28
N PHE A 33 2.71 -10.28 -0.35
CA PHE A 33 2.77 -9.53 -1.60
C PHE A 33 3.74 -10.16 -2.61
N ALA A 34 4.92 -10.59 -2.18
CA ALA A 34 5.88 -11.33 -3.03
C ALA A 34 5.29 -12.64 -3.58
N ALA A 35 4.56 -13.40 -2.75
CA ALA A 35 3.91 -14.63 -3.17
C ALA A 35 2.75 -14.40 -4.15
N ALA A 36 1.90 -13.39 -3.90
CA ALA A 36 0.77 -13.07 -4.76
C ALA A 36 1.22 -12.57 -6.14
N THR A 37 2.26 -11.74 -6.18
CA THR A 37 2.85 -11.26 -7.44
C THR A 37 3.58 -12.35 -8.21
N GLN A 38 4.20 -13.32 -7.53
CA GLN A 38 4.73 -14.51 -8.20
C GLN A 38 3.61 -15.33 -8.86
N THR A 39 2.49 -15.54 -8.17
CA THR A 39 1.32 -16.23 -8.74
C THR A 39 0.75 -15.50 -9.96
N LEU A 40 0.73 -14.17 -9.92
CA LEU A 40 0.37 -13.32 -11.05
C LEU A 40 1.33 -13.49 -12.24
N ALA A 41 2.65 -13.48 -12.00
CA ALA A 41 3.66 -13.73 -13.03
C ALA A 41 3.49 -15.11 -13.68
N ASP A 42 3.32 -16.16 -12.87
CA ASP A 42 3.12 -17.53 -13.36
C ASP A 42 1.84 -17.65 -14.21
N SER A 43 0.77 -16.98 -13.78
CA SER A 43 -0.50 -16.92 -14.52
C SER A 43 -0.30 -16.25 -15.89
N ALA A 44 0.37 -15.09 -15.93
CA ALA A 44 0.63 -14.35 -17.17
C ALA A 44 1.57 -15.10 -18.14
N VAL A 45 2.57 -15.81 -17.62
CA VAL A 45 3.47 -16.66 -18.44
C VAL A 45 2.67 -17.79 -19.08
N LYS A 46 1.83 -18.47 -18.29
CA LYS A 46 0.99 -19.57 -18.76
C LYS A 46 -0.04 -19.12 -19.79
N ASP A 47 -0.78 -18.06 -19.49
CA ASP A 47 -1.80 -17.47 -20.35
C ASP A 47 -1.89 -15.96 -20.06
N CYS A 48 -1.49 -15.15 -21.04
CA CYS A 48 -1.44 -13.70 -20.95
C CYS A 48 -2.78 -13.02 -21.32
N SER A 49 -3.82 -13.79 -21.63
CA SER A 49 -5.15 -13.25 -21.91
C SER A 49 -5.71 -12.55 -20.67
N ALA A 50 -6.48 -11.48 -20.89
CA ALA A 50 -7.01 -10.70 -19.78
C ALA A 50 -7.83 -11.57 -18.82
N ASP A 51 -8.70 -12.44 -19.33
CA ASP A 51 -9.57 -13.27 -18.49
C ASP A 51 -8.79 -14.25 -17.62
N ALA A 52 -7.66 -14.80 -18.10
CA ALA A 52 -6.80 -15.68 -17.32
C ALA A 52 -6.02 -14.93 -16.22
N VAL A 53 -5.58 -13.70 -16.49
CA VAL A 53 -4.68 -12.94 -15.60
C VAL A 53 -5.45 -12.14 -14.55
N ARG A 54 -6.65 -11.65 -14.86
CA ARG A 54 -7.45 -10.77 -13.98
C ARG A 54 -7.63 -11.30 -12.56
N PRO A 55 -7.93 -12.60 -12.30
CA PRO A 55 -8.06 -13.09 -10.93
C PRO A 55 -6.78 -12.94 -10.10
N ALA A 56 -5.63 -13.32 -10.67
CA ALA A 56 -4.34 -13.18 -9.99
C ALA A 56 -3.93 -11.71 -9.84
N PHE A 57 -4.31 -10.85 -10.78
CA PHE A 57 -4.12 -9.40 -10.67
C PHE A 57 -4.88 -8.81 -9.47
N GLN A 58 -6.15 -9.19 -9.30
CA GLN A 58 -6.97 -8.73 -8.15
C GLN A 58 -6.33 -9.16 -6.82
N ALA A 59 -5.90 -10.42 -6.71
CA ALA A 59 -5.22 -10.94 -5.52
C ALA A 59 -3.88 -10.25 -5.23
N ALA A 60 -3.08 -9.95 -6.27
CA ALA A 60 -1.83 -9.21 -6.10
C ALA A 60 -2.06 -7.76 -5.65
N TYR A 61 -3.13 -7.12 -6.13
CA TYR A 61 -3.51 -5.78 -5.68
C TYR A 61 -4.03 -5.80 -4.24
N ASP A 62 -4.82 -6.81 -3.84
CA ASP A 62 -5.23 -6.99 -2.43
C ASP A 62 -4.01 -7.14 -1.51
N ALA A 63 -3.03 -7.94 -1.92
CA ALA A 63 -1.79 -8.12 -1.16
C ALA A 63 -0.94 -6.83 -1.12
N TRP A 64 -0.93 -6.03 -2.20
CA TRP A 64 -0.29 -4.71 -2.19
C TRP A 64 -0.96 -3.76 -1.20
N MET A 65 -2.29 -3.74 -1.12
CA MET A 65 -3.00 -2.93 -0.12
C MET A 65 -2.61 -3.31 1.32
N GLY A 66 -2.16 -4.54 1.54
CA GLY A 66 -1.59 -5.01 2.81
C GLY A 66 -0.32 -4.29 3.25
N VAL A 67 0.42 -3.65 2.34
CA VAL A 67 1.73 -3.03 2.62
C VAL A 67 1.92 -1.63 2.02
N GLU A 68 1.00 -1.12 1.20
CA GLU A 68 1.12 0.17 0.49
C GLU A 68 1.33 1.38 1.42
N HIS A 69 0.80 1.30 2.63
CA HIS A 69 0.97 2.32 3.67
C HIS A 69 2.40 2.37 4.23
N LEU A 70 3.22 1.33 4.04
CA LEU A 70 4.61 1.28 4.50
C LEU A 70 5.50 1.90 3.44
N ARG A 71 5.76 3.21 3.54
CA ARG A 71 6.58 3.98 2.60
C ARG A 71 7.97 4.27 3.15
N PHE A 72 8.54 3.33 3.90
CA PHE A 72 9.89 3.43 4.45
C PHE A 72 10.70 2.14 4.28
N GLY A 73 12.02 2.27 4.26
CA GLY A 73 12.94 1.14 4.16
C GLY A 73 13.15 0.67 2.73
N PRO A 74 13.25 -0.65 2.47
CA PRO A 74 13.63 -1.18 1.15
C PRO A 74 12.76 -0.70 -0.02
N VAL A 75 11.48 -0.38 0.23
CA VAL A 75 10.54 0.11 -0.80
C VAL A 75 10.89 1.51 -1.34
N GLU A 76 11.66 2.30 -0.59
CA GLU A 76 12.09 3.64 -1.00
C GLU A 76 13.25 3.61 -2.00
N ALA A 77 14.01 2.51 -2.04
CA ALA A 77 15.17 2.38 -2.89
C ALA A 77 14.76 2.46 -4.37
N ASP A 78 15.52 3.23 -5.17
CA ASP A 78 15.47 3.25 -6.63
C ASP A 78 14.07 3.35 -7.26
N GLY A 79 13.11 3.98 -6.56
CA GLY A 79 11.73 4.14 -7.03
C GLY A 79 10.90 2.85 -7.05
N LEU A 80 11.27 1.82 -6.26
CA LEU A 80 10.56 0.53 -6.21
C LEU A 80 9.07 0.70 -5.82
N GLY A 81 8.76 1.51 -4.81
CA GLY A 81 7.36 1.79 -4.45
C GLY A 81 6.55 2.39 -5.60
N LEU A 82 7.15 3.34 -6.33
CA LEU A 82 6.52 3.98 -7.50
C LEU A 82 6.39 3.04 -8.70
N SER A 83 7.25 2.03 -8.83
CA SER A 83 7.18 1.04 -9.91
C SER A 83 6.10 -0.01 -9.69
N ILE A 84 5.67 -0.23 -8.42
CA ILE A 84 4.56 -1.11 -8.08
C ILE A 84 3.22 -0.48 -8.46
N ALA A 85 2.98 0.76 -8.03
CA ALA A 85 1.74 1.49 -8.29
C ALA A 85 2.03 2.97 -8.56
N TYR A 86 1.98 3.36 -9.83
CA TYR A 86 2.16 4.74 -10.27
C TYR A 86 0.80 5.42 -10.43
N TRP A 87 0.24 5.87 -9.32
CA TRP A 87 -1.00 6.63 -9.26
C TRP A 87 -0.92 7.65 -8.11
N PRO A 88 -1.47 8.87 -8.27
CA PRO A 88 -2.14 9.40 -9.47
C PRO A 88 -1.20 9.75 -10.63
N ASP A 89 -1.70 9.65 -11.87
CA ASP A 89 -0.98 10.05 -13.09
C ASP A 89 -1.72 11.18 -13.84
N PRO A 90 -1.73 12.42 -13.30
CA PRO A 90 -2.46 13.53 -13.91
C PRO A 90 -1.90 13.94 -15.27
N LYS A 91 -0.62 13.63 -15.53
CA LYS A 91 0.04 13.94 -16.80
C LYS A 91 -0.13 12.82 -17.82
N GLY A 92 -0.71 11.68 -17.48
CA GLY A 92 -0.85 10.52 -18.37
C GLY A 92 0.49 9.96 -18.86
N SER A 93 1.57 10.11 -18.09
CA SER A 93 2.90 9.63 -18.47
C SER A 93 2.95 8.10 -18.57
N GLY A 94 2.26 7.39 -17.69
CA GLY A 94 2.22 5.94 -17.66
C GLY A 94 1.51 5.35 -18.87
N ALA A 95 0.37 5.94 -19.26
CA ALA A 95 -0.36 5.53 -20.47
C ALA A 95 0.50 5.74 -21.74
N ARG A 96 1.18 6.89 -21.87
CA ARG A 96 2.06 7.15 -23.01
C ARG A 96 3.25 6.19 -23.06
N ALA A 97 3.92 5.98 -21.93
CA ALA A 97 5.08 5.09 -21.84
C ALA A 97 4.69 3.64 -22.16
N GLN A 98 3.52 3.19 -21.71
CA GLN A 98 3.02 1.86 -22.00
C GLN A 98 2.65 1.66 -23.47
N ILE A 99 2.02 2.66 -24.12
CA ILE A 99 1.76 2.62 -25.56
C ILE A 99 3.09 2.55 -26.35
N ALA A 100 4.12 3.26 -25.90
CA ALA A 100 5.44 3.20 -26.52
C ALA A 100 6.07 1.80 -26.41
N LEU A 101 5.97 1.14 -25.24
CA LEU A 101 6.43 -0.24 -25.06
C LEU A 101 5.64 -1.23 -25.90
N LEU A 102 4.31 -1.06 -26.00
CA LEU A 102 3.43 -1.94 -26.76
C LEU A 102 3.72 -1.92 -28.28
N LYS A 103 4.23 -0.79 -28.79
CA LYS A 103 4.55 -0.60 -30.22
C LYS A 103 6.05 -0.65 -30.52
N GLY A 104 6.87 -0.74 -29.47
CA GLY A 104 8.31 -0.56 -29.54
C GLY A 104 9.06 -1.84 -29.88
N ASP A 105 10.37 -1.80 -29.68
CA ASP A 105 11.25 -2.95 -29.82
C ASP A 105 10.96 -3.99 -28.73
N PRO A 106 10.66 -5.25 -29.08
CA PRO A 106 10.51 -6.33 -28.10
C PRO A 106 11.71 -6.50 -27.15
N ALA A 107 12.92 -6.10 -27.56
CA ALA A 107 14.09 -6.12 -26.68
C ALA A 107 13.94 -5.24 -25.44
N ALA A 108 13.07 -4.22 -25.47
CA ALA A 108 12.74 -3.40 -24.29
C ALA A 108 11.93 -4.16 -23.22
N LEU A 109 11.37 -5.33 -23.57
CA LEU A 109 10.58 -6.18 -22.69
C LEU A 109 11.41 -7.29 -22.02
N GLU A 110 12.69 -7.44 -22.40
CA GLU A 110 13.61 -8.36 -21.75
C GLU A 110 13.86 -7.95 -20.30
N PRO A 111 14.03 -8.89 -19.34
CA PRO A 111 14.00 -8.59 -17.91
C PRO A 111 14.92 -7.44 -17.46
N GLN A 112 16.17 -7.41 -17.93
CA GLN A 112 17.12 -6.35 -17.57
C GLN A 112 16.74 -5.00 -18.18
N ALA A 113 16.23 -4.98 -19.42
CA ALA A 113 15.81 -3.76 -20.09
C ALA A 113 14.48 -3.23 -19.53
N PHE A 114 13.56 -4.13 -19.18
CA PHE A 114 12.25 -3.78 -18.64
C PHE A 114 12.35 -3.13 -17.26
N ALA A 115 13.26 -3.63 -16.40
CA ALA A 115 13.55 -3.05 -15.09
C ALA A 115 14.10 -1.60 -15.17
N GLN A 116 14.60 -1.17 -16.34
CA GLN A 116 15.09 0.20 -16.59
C GLN A 116 14.04 1.08 -17.27
N GLN A 117 12.88 0.54 -17.64
CA GLN A 117 11.79 1.34 -18.20
C GLN A 117 11.20 2.26 -17.14
N SER A 118 10.52 3.31 -17.62
CA SER A 118 9.82 4.25 -16.75
C SER A 118 8.92 3.52 -15.75
N VAL A 119 9.08 3.84 -14.46
CA VAL A 119 8.24 3.31 -13.38
C VAL A 119 6.74 3.52 -13.65
N ALA A 120 6.38 4.60 -14.37
CA ALA A 120 5.00 4.90 -14.74
C ALA A 120 4.37 3.86 -15.71
N ALA A 121 5.19 3.12 -16.45
CA ALA A 121 4.74 2.09 -17.39
C ALA A 121 4.60 0.70 -16.75
N ARG A 122 5.12 0.52 -15.53
CA ARG A 122 5.30 -0.77 -14.86
C ARG A 122 4.20 -1.02 -13.80
N GLY A 123 4.28 -2.17 -13.14
CA GLY A 123 3.49 -2.51 -11.97
C GLY A 123 1.99 -2.69 -12.21
N LEU A 124 1.23 -2.60 -11.11
CA LEU A 124 -0.22 -2.83 -11.05
C LEU A 124 -0.99 -1.86 -11.92
N THR A 125 -0.69 -0.56 -11.86
CA THR A 125 -1.31 0.46 -12.73
C THR A 125 -1.02 0.23 -14.21
N GLY A 126 0.18 -0.26 -14.54
CA GLY A 126 0.51 -0.70 -15.89
C GLY A 126 -0.36 -1.87 -16.30
N LEU A 127 -0.35 -2.96 -15.53
CA LEU A 127 -1.16 -4.15 -15.81
C LEU A 127 -2.65 -3.83 -15.94
N GLU A 128 -3.20 -2.96 -15.09
CA GLU A 128 -4.61 -2.57 -15.16
C GLU A 128 -4.99 -2.03 -16.54
N ARG A 129 -4.17 -1.15 -17.12
CA ARG A 129 -4.44 -0.58 -18.47
C ARG A 129 -4.40 -1.62 -19.58
N LEU A 130 -3.66 -2.71 -19.42
CA LEU A 130 -3.58 -3.81 -20.38
C LEU A 130 -4.73 -4.81 -20.19
N LEU A 131 -5.11 -5.07 -18.94
CA LEU A 131 -6.13 -6.07 -18.58
C LEU A 131 -7.56 -5.50 -18.64
N TYR A 132 -7.72 -4.19 -18.46
CA TYR A 132 -8.99 -3.47 -18.47
C TYR A 132 -8.93 -2.27 -19.43
N PRO A 133 -8.65 -2.50 -20.73
CA PRO A 133 -8.45 -1.40 -21.65
C PRO A 133 -9.78 -0.70 -21.96
N LYS A 134 -9.83 0.63 -21.77
CA LYS A 134 -11.02 1.44 -22.09
C LYS A 134 -11.39 1.40 -23.57
N ASN A 135 -10.39 1.27 -24.44
CA ASN A 135 -10.52 1.16 -25.90
C ASN A 135 -9.69 -0.04 -26.37
N PRO A 136 -9.98 -0.63 -27.53
CA PRO A 136 -9.14 -1.69 -28.10
C PRO A 136 -7.65 -1.31 -28.15
N LEU A 137 -6.79 -2.23 -27.71
CA LEU A 137 -5.34 -2.03 -27.72
C LEU A 137 -4.82 -2.03 -29.17
N SER A 138 -3.78 -1.22 -29.42
CA SER A 138 -3.25 -1.03 -30.77
C SER A 138 -2.36 -2.17 -31.29
N ALA A 139 -1.98 -3.10 -30.42
CA ALA A 139 -1.19 -4.29 -30.73
C ALA A 139 -1.48 -5.38 -29.69
N ASP A 140 -0.98 -6.59 -29.93
CA ASP A 140 -1.07 -7.70 -28.98
C ASP A 140 -0.33 -7.38 -27.67
N PRO A 141 -1.02 -7.31 -26.51
CA PRO A 141 -0.41 -6.97 -25.24
C PRO A 141 0.35 -8.12 -24.58
N CYS A 142 0.28 -9.35 -25.11
CA CYS A 142 0.69 -10.56 -24.40
C CYS A 142 2.13 -10.48 -23.85
N ALA A 143 3.09 -10.06 -24.68
CA ALA A 143 4.49 -9.93 -24.27
C ALA A 143 4.67 -8.88 -23.16
N LEU A 144 3.96 -7.76 -23.25
CA LEU A 144 4.04 -6.68 -22.28
C LEU A 144 3.34 -7.04 -20.95
N VAL A 145 2.24 -7.79 -20.99
CA VAL A 145 1.58 -8.34 -19.79
C VAL A 145 2.55 -9.26 -19.04
N ARG A 146 3.21 -10.18 -19.74
CA ARG A 146 4.21 -11.09 -19.16
C ARG A 146 5.39 -10.34 -18.54
N ALA A 147 5.96 -9.39 -19.28
CA ALA A 147 7.08 -8.58 -18.81
C ALA A 147 6.70 -7.79 -17.55
N THR A 148 5.55 -7.12 -17.56
CA THR A 148 5.08 -6.31 -16.43
C THR A 148 4.79 -7.15 -15.19
N ALA A 149 4.15 -8.32 -15.34
CA ALA A 149 3.86 -9.21 -14.22
C ALA A 149 5.15 -9.82 -13.62
N THR A 150 6.09 -10.22 -14.49
CA THR A 150 7.38 -10.80 -14.07
C THR A 150 8.24 -9.78 -13.33
N ASP A 151 8.30 -8.56 -13.83
CA ASP A 151 9.00 -7.45 -13.21
C ASP A 151 8.39 -7.08 -11.85
N LEU A 152 7.06 -6.99 -11.76
CA LEU A 152 6.37 -6.74 -10.49
C LEU A 152 6.71 -7.81 -9.44
N ALA A 153 6.74 -9.09 -9.82
CA ALA A 153 7.14 -10.17 -8.91
C ALA A 153 8.62 -10.06 -8.49
N ALA A 154 9.51 -9.64 -9.39
CA ALA A 154 10.92 -9.39 -9.06
C ALA A 154 11.09 -8.22 -8.08
N THR A 155 10.38 -7.10 -8.32
CA THR A 155 10.35 -5.94 -7.43
C THR A 155 9.81 -6.31 -6.04
N ALA A 156 8.70 -7.04 -5.96
CA ALA A 156 8.13 -7.46 -4.68
C ALA A 156 9.09 -8.35 -3.88
N ARG A 157 9.76 -9.32 -4.55
CA ARG A 157 10.81 -10.13 -3.91
C ARG A 157 12.00 -9.32 -3.45
N GLN A 158 12.44 -8.33 -4.22
CA GLN A 158 13.57 -7.48 -3.85
C GLN A 158 13.27 -6.72 -2.54
N ILE A 159 12.05 -6.20 -2.40
CA ILE A 159 11.62 -5.49 -1.19
C ILE A 159 11.54 -6.45 0.01
N ASP A 160 10.90 -7.60 -0.16
CA ASP A 160 10.80 -8.64 0.87
C ASP A 160 12.18 -9.12 1.35
N GLN A 161 13.10 -9.34 0.41
CA GLN A 161 14.49 -9.68 0.72
C GLN A 161 15.21 -8.55 1.45
N GLY A 162 15.04 -7.29 1.03
CA GLY A 162 15.63 -6.14 1.71
C GLY A 162 15.20 -6.03 3.18
N TRP A 163 13.95 -6.40 3.48
CA TRP A 163 13.45 -6.47 4.84
C TRP A 163 14.08 -7.62 5.63
N THR A 164 13.99 -8.84 5.10
CA THR A 164 14.40 -10.07 5.80
C THR A 164 15.92 -10.21 5.97
N THR A 165 16.71 -9.62 5.07
CA THR A 165 18.19 -9.74 5.09
C THR A 165 18.90 -8.64 5.86
N GLY A 166 18.21 -7.58 6.29
CA GLY A 166 18.87 -6.52 7.04
C GLY A 166 17.94 -5.48 7.67
N PHE A 167 17.02 -4.90 6.91
CA PHE A 167 16.32 -3.71 7.39
C PHE A 167 15.40 -3.99 8.59
N ALA A 168 14.80 -5.19 8.68
CA ALA A 168 14.05 -5.59 9.87
C ALA A 168 14.94 -5.56 11.13
N GLN A 169 16.17 -6.04 11.04
CA GLN A 169 17.12 -5.99 12.16
C GLN A 169 17.46 -4.54 12.52
N THR A 170 17.66 -3.66 11.54
CA THR A 170 17.88 -2.23 11.78
C THR A 170 16.74 -1.58 12.56
N VAL A 171 15.48 -1.92 12.29
CA VAL A 171 14.34 -1.42 13.07
C VAL A 171 14.31 -2.08 14.46
N LEU A 172 14.50 -3.40 14.53
CA LEU A 172 14.40 -4.18 15.78
C LEU A 172 15.44 -3.79 16.83
N THR A 173 16.63 -3.33 16.42
CA THR A 173 17.71 -2.89 17.32
C THR A 173 17.65 -1.39 17.62
N ALA A 174 16.52 -0.71 17.40
CA ALA A 174 16.38 0.71 17.70
C ALA A 174 16.75 1.02 19.16
N GLY A 175 17.67 1.98 19.35
CA GLY A 175 18.22 2.33 20.67
C GLY A 175 19.35 1.44 21.20
N GLU A 176 19.76 0.40 20.46
CA GLU A 176 20.91 -0.43 20.83
C GLU A 176 22.24 0.15 20.31
N PRO A 177 23.38 -0.10 21.00
CA PRO A 177 24.69 0.31 20.52
C PRO A 177 24.99 -0.24 19.11
N GLY A 178 25.42 0.64 18.20
CA GLY A 178 25.74 0.28 16.81
C GLY A 178 24.60 0.49 15.83
N ASN A 179 23.38 0.78 16.29
CA ASN A 179 22.31 1.26 15.42
C ASN A 179 22.51 2.75 15.12
N THR A 180 22.77 3.08 13.86
CA THR A 180 22.95 4.46 13.40
C THR A 180 21.74 5.02 12.65
N THR A 181 20.69 4.22 12.46
CA THR A 181 19.45 4.62 11.77
C THR A 181 18.38 5.04 12.76
N TYR A 182 18.19 4.25 13.82
CA TYR A 182 17.25 4.53 14.90
C TYR A 182 18.00 4.56 16.23
N LEU A 183 18.36 5.77 16.65
CA LEU A 183 19.11 6.05 17.86
C LEU A 183 18.29 5.81 19.13
N THR A 184 16.96 5.83 19.02
CA THR A 184 16.05 5.52 20.12
C THR A 184 14.89 4.64 19.65
N ARG A 185 14.24 3.95 20.60
CA ARG A 185 12.99 3.22 20.33
C ARG A 185 11.86 4.14 19.88
N ALA A 186 11.81 5.37 20.39
CA ALA A 186 10.80 6.36 20.02
C ALA A 186 10.90 6.74 18.54
N GLU A 187 12.11 6.78 17.95
CA GLU A 187 12.27 7.05 16.51
C GLU A 187 11.68 5.93 15.64
N ALA A 188 11.80 4.66 16.05
CA ALA A 188 11.16 3.55 15.33
C ALA A 188 9.61 3.63 15.41
N ARG A 189 9.07 3.96 16.58
CA ARG A 189 7.63 4.22 16.75
C ARG A 189 7.16 5.42 15.94
N GLN A 190 7.96 6.48 15.91
CA GLN A 190 7.68 7.71 15.17
C GLN A 190 7.51 7.42 13.67
N VAL A 191 8.41 6.61 13.08
CA VAL A 191 8.28 6.25 11.66
C VAL A 191 6.98 5.48 11.38
N MET A 192 6.60 4.55 12.26
CA MET A 192 5.35 3.79 12.14
C MET A 192 4.11 4.66 12.30
N PHE A 193 4.10 5.54 13.30
CA PHE A 193 3.05 6.54 13.49
C PHE A 193 2.92 7.47 12.27
N THR A 194 4.04 7.92 11.70
CA THR A 194 4.05 8.72 10.47
C THR A 194 3.43 7.95 9.30
N GLN A 195 3.64 6.64 9.17
CA GLN A 195 3.00 5.83 8.12
C GLN A 195 1.47 5.82 8.27
N LEU A 196 0.96 5.63 9.48
CA LEU A 196 -0.49 5.63 9.76
C LEU A 196 -1.14 6.96 9.35
N VAL A 197 -0.58 8.08 9.81
CA VAL A 197 -1.10 9.42 9.51
C VAL A 197 -0.99 9.74 8.03
N THR A 198 0.14 9.39 7.40
CA THR A 198 0.37 9.63 5.97
C THR A 198 -0.61 8.84 5.11
N ALA A 199 -0.89 7.58 5.45
CA ALA A 199 -1.83 6.74 4.72
C ALA A 199 -3.28 7.26 4.84
N LEU A 200 -3.70 7.70 6.03
CA LEU A 200 -5.03 8.30 6.20
C LEU A 200 -5.17 9.62 5.42
N ASN A 201 -4.13 10.46 5.39
CA ASN A 201 -4.13 11.65 4.53
C ASN A 201 -4.17 11.28 3.04
N PHE A 202 -3.48 10.21 2.63
CA PHE A 202 -3.55 9.71 1.25
C PHE A 202 -4.96 9.21 0.89
N ASP A 203 -5.64 8.52 1.79
CA ASP A 203 -7.04 8.11 1.62
C ASP A 203 -7.96 9.33 1.43
N LEU A 204 -7.79 10.35 2.28
CA LEU A 204 -8.57 11.59 2.23
C LEU A 204 -8.33 12.40 0.96
N ASP A 205 -7.07 12.69 0.65
CA ASP A 205 -6.69 13.61 -0.40
C ASP A 205 -6.75 12.94 -1.78
N GLN A 206 -6.24 11.71 -1.87
CA GLN A 206 -6.10 11.02 -3.14
C GLN A 206 -7.30 10.12 -3.44
N ARG A 207 -7.61 9.14 -2.58
CA ARG A 207 -8.66 8.14 -2.88
C ARG A 207 -10.07 8.72 -2.84
N LEU A 208 -10.35 9.63 -1.91
CA LEU A 208 -11.65 10.31 -1.78
C LEU A 208 -11.66 11.70 -2.43
N GLY A 209 -10.66 12.53 -2.15
CA GLY A 209 -10.62 13.93 -2.57
C GLY A 209 -10.58 14.13 -4.08
N ARG A 210 -9.76 13.35 -4.79
CA ARG A 210 -9.64 13.46 -6.26
C ARG A 210 -10.95 13.16 -6.99
N PRO A 211 -11.69 12.07 -6.71
CA PRO A 211 -12.96 11.83 -7.39
C PRO A 211 -14.06 12.77 -6.92
N LEU A 212 -14.08 13.17 -5.64
CA LEU A 212 -15.04 14.16 -5.15
C LEU A 212 -14.91 15.49 -5.89
N GLY A 213 -13.70 16.05 -6.00
CA GLY A 213 -13.51 17.39 -6.54
C GLY A 213 -14.45 18.42 -5.92
N ASP A 214 -14.70 19.51 -6.64
CA ASP A 214 -15.70 20.49 -6.24
C ASP A 214 -17.12 19.96 -6.48
N PHE A 215 -18.10 20.44 -5.71
CA PHE A 215 -19.49 20.04 -5.87
C PHE A 215 -20.01 20.25 -7.30
N ALA A 216 -19.61 21.35 -7.95
CA ALA A 216 -19.99 21.67 -9.32
C ALA A 216 -19.15 20.92 -10.39
N ALA A 217 -18.04 20.29 -10.01
CA ALA A 217 -17.10 19.63 -10.91
C ALA A 217 -16.56 18.32 -10.30
N PRO A 218 -17.42 17.29 -10.14
CA PRO A 218 -17.00 15.97 -9.69
C PRO A 218 -16.18 15.25 -10.77
N HIS A 219 -15.26 14.38 -10.34
CA HIS A 219 -14.29 13.71 -11.20
C HIS A 219 -14.21 12.19 -10.96
N PRO A 220 -15.31 11.42 -11.12
CA PRO A 220 -15.31 9.99 -10.86
C PRO A 220 -14.22 9.23 -11.64
N GLU A 221 -13.80 9.73 -12.81
CA GLU A 221 -12.71 9.16 -13.61
C GLU A 221 -11.33 9.23 -12.95
N ARG A 222 -11.17 10.02 -11.87
CA ARG A 222 -9.92 10.17 -11.12
C ARG A 222 -9.80 9.22 -9.94
N ALA A 223 -10.79 8.38 -9.67
CA ALA A 223 -10.72 7.36 -8.62
C ALA A 223 -9.57 6.37 -8.91
N GLU A 224 -8.97 5.83 -7.84
CA GLU A 224 -7.90 4.81 -7.97
C GLU A 224 -8.46 3.54 -8.58
N ALA A 225 -7.71 2.92 -9.51
CA ALA A 225 -8.00 1.59 -10.04
C ALA A 225 -9.46 1.41 -10.51
N VAL A 226 -10.02 2.46 -11.13
CA VAL A 226 -11.41 2.52 -11.59
C VAL A 226 -11.70 1.49 -12.68
N ALA A 227 -10.72 1.18 -13.54
CA ALA A 227 -10.91 0.26 -14.66
C ALA A 227 -11.05 -1.19 -14.19
N SER A 228 -10.41 -1.54 -13.08
CA SER A 228 -10.51 -2.84 -12.41
C SER A 228 -11.60 -2.91 -11.33
N GLY A 229 -12.37 -1.82 -11.13
CA GLY A 229 -13.48 -1.77 -10.19
C GLY A 229 -13.07 -1.75 -8.71
N ARG A 230 -11.87 -1.27 -8.40
CA ARG A 230 -11.25 -1.43 -7.07
C ARG A 230 -11.30 -0.21 -6.17
N SER A 231 -11.82 0.93 -6.61
CA SER A 231 -11.70 2.20 -5.88
C SER A 231 -12.19 2.12 -4.43
N LEU A 232 -13.41 1.60 -4.21
CA LEU A 232 -13.95 1.43 -2.87
C LEU A 232 -13.27 0.29 -2.10
N THR A 233 -12.93 -0.81 -2.79
CA THR A 233 -12.23 -1.96 -2.20
C THR A 233 -10.86 -1.56 -1.65
N ASN A 234 -10.09 -0.76 -2.40
CA ASN A 234 -8.78 -0.29 -1.96
C ASN A 234 -8.88 0.63 -0.74
N LEU A 235 -9.85 1.57 -0.72
CA LEU A 235 -10.10 2.39 0.46
C LEU A 235 -10.46 1.52 1.68
N HIS A 236 -11.32 0.52 1.49
CA HIS A 236 -11.73 -0.39 2.56
C HIS A 236 -10.55 -1.22 3.10
N LEU A 237 -9.73 -1.78 2.20
CA LEU A 237 -8.54 -2.54 2.58
C LEU A 237 -7.49 -1.66 3.27
N SER A 238 -7.30 -0.42 2.81
CA SER A 238 -6.43 0.56 3.50
C SER A 238 -6.85 0.71 4.96
N LEU A 239 -8.12 0.98 5.22
CA LEU A 239 -8.63 1.16 6.58
C LEU A 239 -8.47 -0.09 7.46
N LEU A 240 -8.74 -1.28 6.91
CA LEU A 240 -8.56 -2.56 7.63
C LEU A 240 -7.10 -2.81 8.00
N VAL A 241 -6.18 -2.59 7.06
CA VAL A 241 -4.75 -2.85 7.25
C VAL A 241 -4.14 -1.83 8.23
N LEU A 242 -4.56 -0.57 8.16
CA LEU A 242 -4.14 0.45 9.11
C LEU A 242 -4.66 0.15 10.52
N GLN A 243 -5.89 -0.35 10.65
CA GLN A 243 -6.41 -0.81 11.95
C GLN A 243 -5.55 -1.96 12.49
N ALA A 244 -5.25 -2.99 11.67
CA ALA A 244 -4.40 -4.11 12.06
C ALA A 244 -3.00 -3.67 12.50
N MET A 245 -2.40 -2.70 11.81
CA MET A 245 -1.10 -2.13 12.20
C MET A 245 -1.16 -1.47 13.59
N VAL A 246 -2.25 -0.76 13.90
CA VAL A 246 -2.44 -0.17 15.24
C VAL A 246 -2.48 -1.27 16.30
N GLU A 247 -3.14 -2.39 16.04
CA GLU A 247 -3.22 -3.52 17.00
C GLU A 247 -1.86 -4.12 17.34
N THR A 248 -0.94 -4.16 16.36
CA THR A 248 0.43 -4.64 16.59
C THR A 248 1.34 -3.58 17.21
N LEU A 249 0.99 -2.30 17.08
CA LEU A 249 1.83 -1.17 17.49
C LEU A 249 1.53 -0.69 18.92
N THR A 250 0.27 -0.71 19.35
CA THR A 250 -0.10 -0.40 20.74
C THR A 250 -1.35 -1.18 21.16
N PRO A 251 -1.38 -1.71 22.39
CA PRO A 251 -2.57 -2.37 22.91
C PRO A 251 -3.64 -1.38 23.41
N ASP A 252 -3.30 -0.11 23.65
CA ASP A 252 -4.17 0.88 24.31
C ASP A 252 -4.55 2.03 23.36
N ALA A 253 -5.51 1.75 22.48
CA ALA A 253 -6.04 2.74 21.53
C ALA A 253 -7.57 2.59 21.30
N PRO A 254 -8.40 2.64 22.37
CA PRO A 254 -9.83 2.37 22.25
C PRO A 254 -10.58 3.37 21.37
N LEU A 255 -10.21 4.66 21.38
CA LEU A 255 -10.88 5.67 20.56
C LEU A 255 -10.53 5.49 19.08
N THR A 256 -9.25 5.24 18.78
CA THR A 256 -8.74 4.96 17.45
C THR A 256 -9.42 3.72 16.88
N ARG A 257 -9.51 2.64 17.67
CA ARG A 257 -10.22 1.41 17.26
C ARG A 257 -11.68 1.69 16.91
N ALA A 258 -12.40 2.41 17.78
CA ALA A 258 -13.80 2.76 17.53
C ALA A 258 -13.97 3.66 16.30
N ALA A 259 -13.04 4.58 16.04
CA ALA A 259 -13.05 5.43 14.87
C ALA A 259 -12.78 4.64 13.58
N PHE A 260 -11.87 3.66 13.60
CA PHE A 260 -11.65 2.72 12.50
C PHE A 260 -12.91 1.90 12.23
N ASP A 261 -13.51 1.29 13.25
CA ASP A 261 -14.73 0.48 13.12
C ASP A 261 -15.85 1.27 12.44
N ARG A 262 -16.01 2.54 12.81
CA ARG A 262 -16.97 3.45 12.18
C ARG A 262 -16.64 3.70 10.71
N ALA A 263 -15.40 4.08 10.39
CA ALA A 263 -14.98 4.39 9.03
C ALA A 263 -15.08 3.16 8.10
N ILE A 264 -14.67 1.99 8.60
CA ILE A 264 -14.76 0.70 7.92
C ILE A 264 -16.23 0.35 7.64
N THR A 265 -17.10 0.47 8.65
CA THR A 265 -18.54 0.18 8.52
C THR A 265 -19.21 1.09 7.47
N LEU A 266 -18.93 2.39 7.52
CA LEU A 266 -19.48 3.35 6.56
C LEU A 266 -18.97 3.10 5.14
N THR A 267 -17.68 2.79 4.99
CA THR A 267 -17.07 2.44 3.71
C THR A 267 -17.69 1.17 3.13
N ALA A 268 -17.89 0.13 3.93
CA ALA A 268 -18.50 -1.12 3.49
C ALA A 268 -19.96 -0.95 3.05
N ALA A 269 -20.68 0.02 3.60
CA ALA A 269 -22.09 0.27 3.29
C ALA A 269 -22.32 1.13 2.03
N LEU A 270 -21.27 1.71 1.44
CA LEU A 270 -21.39 2.66 0.31
C LEU A 270 -22.02 2.05 -0.95
N ASN A 271 -21.78 0.77 -1.24
CA ASN A 271 -22.25 0.07 -2.44
C ASN A 271 -21.94 0.83 -3.76
N ASP A 272 -20.76 1.43 -3.86
CA ASP A 272 -20.29 2.18 -5.02
C ASP A 272 -18.84 1.81 -5.37
N PRO A 273 -18.61 0.69 -6.10
CA PRO A 273 -17.27 0.11 -6.28
C PRO A 273 -16.22 1.05 -6.88
N VAL A 274 -16.66 1.98 -7.71
CA VAL A 274 -15.80 2.92 -8.46
C VAL A 274 -15.95 4.37 -8.02
N LEU A 275 -16.71 4.63 -6.94
CA LEU A 275 -17.03 5.98 -6.45
C LEU A 275 -17.68 6.86 -7.53
N ALA A 276 -18.48 6.28 -8.43
CA ALA A 276 -19.14 7.03 -9.51
C ALA A 276 -20.25 7.95 -8.97
N GLY A 277 -20.78 7.64 -7.79
CA GLY A 277 -21.81 8.38 -7.09
C GLY A 277 -21.40 9.80 -6.67
N VAL A 278 -20.11 10.16 -6.75
CA VAL A 278 -19.65 11.55 -6.54
C VAL A 278 -20.31 12.54 -7.51
N ALA A 279 -20.78 12.06 -8.67
CA ALA A 279 -21.48 12.86 -9.68
C ALA A 279 -22.98 13.04 -9.44
N ASP A 280 -23.56 12.32 -8.46
CA ASP A 280 -24.96 12.44 -8.07
C ASP A 280 -25.06 13.09 -6.68
N PRO A 281 -25.86 14.15 -6.47
CA PRO A 281 -25.90 14.86 -5.19
C PRO A 281 -26.25 13.98 -3.98
N GLN A 282 -27.12 12.99 -4.14
CA GLN A 282 -27.54 12.13 -3.01
C GLN A 282 -26.47 11.08 -2.68
N HIS A 283 -25.85 10.47 -3.69
CA HIS A 283 -24.77 9.52 -3.47
C HIS A 283 -23.48 10.21 -3.01
N ARG A 284 -23.18 11.40 -3.54
CA ARG A 284 -22.06 12.25 -3.11
C ARG A 284 -22.08 12.48 -1.61
N LEU A 285 -23.24 12.81 -1.03
CA LEU A 285 -23.38 13.01 0.41
C LEU A 285 -22.92 11.78 1.21
N LYS A 286 -23.20 10.56 0.73
CA LYS A 286 -22.74 9.32 1.40
C LYS A 286 -21.21 9.20 1.35
N ILE A 287 -20.58 9.58 0.25
CA ILE A 287 -19.12 9.57 0.09
C ILE A 287 -18.48 10.65 0.97
N GLU A 288 -19.09 11.84 1.06
CA GLU A 288 -18.65 12.91 1.97
C GLU A 288 -18.78 12.50 3.44
N ILE A 289 -19.81 11.72 3.81
CA ILE A 289 -19.93 11.13 5.16
C ILE A 289 -18.77 10.17 5.44
N VAL A 290 -18.35 9.36 4.46
CA VAL A 290 -17.17 8.50 4.60
C VAL A 290 -15.91 9.35 4.75
N GLN A 291 -15.72 10.36 3.91
CA GLN A 291 -14.59 11.29 4.02
C GLN A 291 -14.51 11.95 5.40
N GLN A 292 -15.63 12.48 5.91
CA GLN A 292 -15.71 13.07 7.25
C GLN A 292 -15.37 12.06 8.35
N SER A 293 -15.78 10.79 8.20
CA SER A 293 -15.43 9.73 9.15
C SER A 293 -13.95 9.41 9.14
N VAL A 294 -13.29 9.42 7.97
CA VAL A 294 -11.84 9.21 7.85
C VAL A 294 -11.08 10.41 8.39
N THR A 295 -11.58 11.63 8.20
CA THR A 295 -11.01 12.85 8.81
C THR A 295 -11.05 12.75 10.33
N ALA A 296 -12.21 12.42 10.91
CA ALA A 296 -12.35 12.25 12.35
C ALA A 296 -11.44 11.13 12.88
N LEU A 297 -11.34 10.01 12.16
CA LEU A 297 -10.40 8.93 12.47
C LEU A 297 -8.95 9.43 12.52
N ARG A 298 -8.52 10.17 11.50
CA ARG A 298 -7.16 10.73 11.44
C ARG A 298 -6.87 11.65 12.61
N ASP A 299 -7.81 12.49 13.00
CA ASP A 299 -7.65 13.38 14.15
C ASP A 299 -7.59 12.61 15.47
N VAL A 300 -8.38 11.55 15.61
CA VAL A 300 -8.32 10.64 16.77
C VAL A 300 -6.97 9.93 16.83
N VAL A 301 -6.49 9.34 15.73
CA VAL A 301 -5.17 8.68 15.62
C VAL A 301 -4.07 9.62 16.09
N VAL A 302 -4.09 10.87 15.64
CA VAL A 302 -3.09 11.87 16.06
C VAL A 302 -3.18 12.15 17.56
N SER A 303 -4.39 12.38 18.08
CA SER A 303 -4.58 12.81 19.46
C SER A 303 -4.39 11.71 20.51
N GLU A 304 -4.69 10.45 20.15
CA GLU A 304 -4.59 9.30 21.06
C GLU A 304 -3.24 8.59 20.91
N LEU A 305 -2.81 8.27 19.69
CA LEU A 305 -1.58 7.48 19.50
C LEU A 305 -0.30 8.30 19.71
N GLY A 306 -0.33 9.62 19.47
CA GLY A 306 0.84 10.48 19.70
C GLY A 306 1.37 10.36 21.13
N PRO A 307 0.56 10.72 22.14
CA PRO A 307 0.94 10.55 23.55
C PRO A 307 1.24 9.10 23.94
N GLU A 308 0.45 8.14 23.46
CA GLU A 308 0.61 6.71 23.80
C GLU A 308 1.96 6.14 23.33
N LEU A 309 2.41 6.55 22.15
CA LEU A 309 3.67 6.07 21.58
C LEU A 309 4.89 6.92 21.99
N ASP A 310 4.68 8.02 22.74
CA ASP A 310 5.67 9.06 23.04
C ASP A 310 6.25 9.68 21.74
N VAL A 311 5.35 9.97 20.79
CA VAL A 311 5.66 10.53 19.46
C VAL A 311 4.81 11.77 19.20
N GLY A 312 5.18 12.53 18.17
CA GLY A 312 4.41 13.70 17.75
C GLY A 312 4.20 13.74 16.25
N ILE A 313 3.42 14.71 15.78
CA ILE A 313 3.54 15.16 14.39
C ILE A 313 4.86 15.93 14.30
N GLY A 314 5.97 15.21 14.19
CA GLY A 314 7.28 15.79 13.90
C GLY A 314 7.31 16.29 12.46
N PHE A 315 7.85 17.49 12.26
CA PHE A 315 8.13 18.14 10.97
C PHE A 315 8.60 17.12 9.93
N ASN A 316 7.74 16.78 8.97
CA ASN A 316 8.16 16.00 7.81
C ASN A 316 9.11 16.84 6.96
N ALA A 317 10.07 16.17 6.32
CA ALA A 317 11.06 16.70 5.37
C ALA A 317 10.46 17.32 4.08
N ALA A 318 9.21 17.77 4.12
CA ALA A 318 8.57 18.60 3.10
C ALA A 318 8.55 20.10 3.47
N ASP A 319 8.94 20.47 4.69
CA ASP A 319 8.92 21.87 5.19
C ASP A 319 10.31 22.53 5.32
N GLY A 320 11.38 21.96 4.74
CA GLY A 320 12.68 22.63 4.76
C GLY A 320 13.78 21.97 3.94
N ASP A 321 13.82 22.25 2.63
CA ASP A 321 14.82 23.09 1.94
C ASP A 321 14.46 23.19 0.44
#